data_AF-A0A1M6C3Q7-F1
#
_entry.id   AF-A0A1M6C3Q7-F1
#
_cell.length_a   1.000
_cell.length_b   1.000
_cell.length_c   1.000
_cell.angle_alpha   90.00
_cell.angle_beta   90.00
_cell.angle_gamma   90.00
#
_symmetry.space_group_name_H-M   'P 1'
#
loop_
_entity.id
_entity.type
_entity.pdbx_description
1 polymer ?
#
loop_
_entity_poly.entity_id
_entity_poly.type
_entity_poly.pdbx_seq_one_letter_code
_entity_poly.pdbx_strand_id
1 'polypeptide(L)'
;MSNKEKRYFEAKKRVKDLKDFYIHLFVFIVINGILAYINFRNGFDVYPWMLWSVVGWGIGLLFNAAHAFRINPGFSKEWEEKKLKQFLEEEENKQQRWE
;
A
#
# COMPACT_ATOMS: atom_id res chain seq x y z
N MET A 1 -4.56 -26.17 10.75
CA MET A 1 -3.53 -25.45 9.96
C MET A 1 -2.14 -25.90 10.36
N SER A 2 -1.41 -26.50 9.42
CA SER A 2 0.00 -26.87 9.61
C SER A 2 0.87 -25.60 9.72
N ASN A 3 1.94 -25.64 10.53
CA ASN A 3 2.88 -24.52 10.71
C ASN A 3 3.45 -24.00 9.37
N LYS A 4 3.51 -24.86 8.33
CA LYS A 4 3.90 -24.48 6.96
C LYS A 4 2.90 -23.54 6.28
N GLU A 5 1.60 -23.73 6.49
CA GLU A 5 0.55 -22.92 5.86
C GLU A 5 0.53 -21.49 6.42
N LYS A 6 0.73 -21.33 7.74
CA LYS A 6 0.86 -20.02 8.38
C LYS A 6 2.03 -19.22 7.82
N ARG A 7 3.20 -19.85 7.69
CA ARG A 7 4.39 -19.22 7.10
C ARG A 7 4.19 -18.83 5.63
N TYR A 8 3.48 -19.66 4.86
CA TYR A 8 3.18 -19.38 3.47
C TYR A 8 2.19 -18.21 3.32
N PHE A 9 1.15 -18.18 4.15
CA PHE A 9 0.17 -17.10 4.17
C PHE A 9 0.80 -15.76 4.54
N GLU A 10 1.65 -15.72 5.56
CA GLU A 10 2.40 -14.53 5.93
C GLU A 10 3.32 -14.06 4.80
N ALA A 11 4.05 -14.96 4.16
CA ALA A 11 4.92 -14.62 3.04
C ALA A 11 4.11 -14.05 1.86
N LYS A 12 2.97 -14.66 1.53
CA LYS A 12 2.09 -14.20 0.45
C LYS A 12 1.49 -12.83 0.74
N LYS A 13 1.08 -12.57 1.98
CA LYS A 13 0.56 -11.27 2.41
C LYS A 13 1.61 -10.17 2.26
N ARG A 14 2.84 -10.43 2.73
CA ARG A 14 3.97 -9.50 2.57
C ARG A 14 4.24 -9.14 1.10
N VAL A 15 4.21 -10.13 0.22
CA VAL A 15 4.43 -9.90 -1.22
C VAL A 15 3.30 -9.07 -1.82
N LYS A 16 2.05 -9.29 -1.41
CA LYS A 16 0.90 -8.52 -1.88
C LYS A 16 1.02 -7.04 -1.48
N ASP A 17 1.32 -6.77 -0.21
CA ASP A 17 1.40 -5.41 0.33
C ASP A 17 2.56 -4.63 -0.33
N LEU A 18 3.72 -5.28 -0.53
CA LEU A 18 4.83 -4.70 -1.28
C LEU A 18 4.42 -4.40 -2.73
N LYS A 19 3.76 -5.35 -3.40
CA LYS A 19 3.38 -5.21 -4.81
C LYS A 19 2.40 -4.05 -5.01
N ASP A 20 1.41 -3.90 -4.14
CA ASP A 20 0.46 -2.79 -4.21
C ASP A 20 1.17 -1.44 -4.02
N PHE A 21 2.13 -1.36 -3.09
CA PHE A 21 2.97 -0.16 -2.93
C PHE A 21 3.80 0.16 -4.17
N TYR A 22 4.51 -0.82 -4.74
CA TYR A 22 5.33 -0.63 -5.93
C TYR A 22 4.50 -0.17 -7.13
N ILE A 23 3.28 -0.68 -7.30
CA ILE A 23 2.37 -0.23 -8.35
C ILE A 23 2.02 1.25 -8.16
N HIS A 24 1.63 1.66 -6.95
CA HIS A 24 1.30 3.05 -6.67
C HIS A 24 2.50 3.99 -6.84
N LEU A 25 3.69 3.57 -6.40
CA LEU A 25 4.94 4.31 -6.60
C LEU A 25 5.30 4.45 -8.07
N PHE A 26 5.18 3.37 -8.85
CA PHE A 26 5.47 3.38 -10.27
C PHE A 26 4.53 4.34 -11.01
N VAL A 27 3.22 4.25 -10.76
CA VAL A 27 2.23 5.16 -11.35
C VAL A 27 2.54 6.60 -10.95
N PHE A 28 2.87 6.87 -9.69
CA PHE A 28 3.25 8.21 -9.23
C PHE A 28 4.47 8.75 -9.99
N ILE A 29 5.54 7.98 -10.14
CA ILE A 29 6.75 8.40 -10.85
C ILE A 29 6.44 8.66 -12.33
N VAL A 30 5.68 7.78 -12.98
CA VAL A 30 5.33 7.92 -14.41
C VAL A 30 4.47 9.16 -14.65
N ILE A 31 3.40 9.34 -13.89
CA ILE A 31 2.49 10.49 -14.02
C ILE A 31 3.24 11.81 -13.75
N ASN A 32 4.01 11.88 -12.66
CA ASN A 32 4.77 13.09 -12.33
C ASN A 32 5.90 13.36 -13.33
N GLY A 33 6.55 12.32 -13.86
CA GLY A 33 7.56 12.46 -14.91
C GLY A 33 6.98 13.02 -16.21
N ILE A 34 5.80 12.56 -16.61
CA ILE A 34 5.07 13.09 -17.77
C ILE A 34 4.67 14.55 -17.52
N LEU A 35 4.13 14.87 -16.34
CA LEU A 35 3.78 16.25 -15.98
C LEU A 35 4.99 17.18 -15.97
N ALA A 36 6.12 16.74 -15.41
CA ALA A 36 7.37 17.49 -15.39
C ALA A 36 7.91 17.71 -16.80
N TYR A 37 7.83 16.71 -17.68
CA TYR A 37 8.23 16.83 -19.08
C TYR A 37 7.36 17.82 -19.86
N ILE A 38 6.04 17.80 -19.65
CA ILE A 38 5.10 18.76 -20.26
C ILE A 38 5.38 20.18 -19.77
N ASN A 39 5.65 20.34 -18.47
CA ASN A 39 5.98 21.64 -17.87
C ASN A 39 7.30 22.19 -18.43
N PHE A 40 8.32 21.35 -18.55
CA PHE A 40 9.60 21.73 -19.16
C PHE A 40 9.47 22.19 -20.62
N ARG A 41 8.52 21.61 -21.39
CA ARG A 41 8.25 22.02 -22.78
C ARG A 41 7.45 23.30 -22.93
N ASN A 42 6.54 23.60 -22.01
CA ASN A 42 5.56 24.69 -22.16
C ASN A 42 6.03 26.04 -21.58
N GLY A 43 7.25 26.11 -21.04
CA GLY A 43 7.80 27.33 -20.44
C GLY A 43 7.29 27.53 -19.01
N PHE A 44 8.21 27.93 -18.12
CA PHE A 44 8.04 28.08 -16.66
C PHE A 44 6.92 29.04 -16.18
N ASP A 45 6.12 29.62 -17.09
CA ASP A 45 5.12 30.66 -16.80
C ASP A 45 3.72 30.12 -16.45
N VAL A 46 3.49 28.81 -16.56
CA VAL A 46 2.22 28.19 -16.18
C VAL A 46 2.31 27.74 -14.73
N TYR A 47 1.63 28.49 -13.86
CA TYR A 47 1.33 28.21 -12.45
C TYR A 47 1.64 26.76 -12.02
N PRO A 48 2.53 26.52 -11.02
CA PRO A 48 3.01 25.19 -10.69
C PRO A 48 1.97 24.40 -9.88
N TRP A 49 0.77 24.21 -10.43
CA TRP A 49 -0.29 23.35 -9.89
C TRP A 49 0.21 21.92 -9.71
N MET A 50 1.20 21.50 -10.51
CA MET A 50 1.90 20.22 -10.38
C MET A 50 2.52 20.05 -8.98
N LEU A 51 3.06 21.10 -8.35
CA LEU A 51 3.61 20.98 -6.98
C LEU A 51 2.52 20.58 -5.99
N TRP A 52 1.30 21.11 -6.12
CA TRP A 52 0.18 20.70 -5.28
C TRP A 52 -0.25 19.26 -5.52
N SER A 53 -0.22 18.79 -6.78
CA SER A 53 -0.46 17.39 -7.11
C SER A 53 0.63 16.47 -6.55
N VAL A 54 1.92 16.82 -6.72
CA VAL A 54 3.08 16.08 -6.20
C VAL A 54 3.02 16.01 -4.68
N VAL A 55 2.74 17.12 -4.00
CA VAL A 55 2.72 17.19 -2.53
C VAL A 55 1.51 16.43 -1.99
N GLY A 56 0.31 16.63 -2.53
CA GLY A 56 -0.89 15.92 -2.09
C GLY A 56 -0.80 14.40 -2.29
N TRP A 57 -0.38 13.98 -3.50
CA TRP A 57 -0.19 12.56 -3.80
C TRP A 57 1.05 11.97 -3.13
N GLY A 58 2.10 12.77 -2.93
CA GLY A 58 3.33 12.37 -2.25
C GLY A 58 3.11 12.07 -0.77
N ILE A 59 2.22 12.80 -0.10
CA ILE A 59 1.79 12.48 1.28
C ILE A 59 1.06 11.13 1.30
N GLY A 60 0.11 10.90 0.38
CA GLY A 60 -0.58 9.60 0.27
C GLY A 60 0.38 8.44 -0.02
N LEU A 61 1.38 8.68 -0.86
CA LEU A 61 2.43 7.71 -1.16
C LEU A 61 3.34 7.43 0.04
N LEU A 62 3.66 8.45 0.84
CA LEU A 62 4.41 8.30 2.10
C LEU A 62 3.63 7.47 3.13
N PHE A 63 2.32 7.68 3.25
CA PHE A 63 1.48 6.83 4.09
C PHE A 63 1.43 5.38 3.59
N ASN A 64 1.30 5.17 2.28
CA ASN A 64 1.38 3.83 1.67
C ASN A 64 2.76 3.20 1.86
N ALA A 65 3.86 3.98 1.76
CA ALA A 65 5.21 3.51 2.02
C ALA A 65 5.40 3.12 3.48
N ALA A 66 4.95 3.96 4.42
CA ALA A 66 4.99 3.68 5.84
C ALA A 66 4.20 2.40 6.18
N HIS A 67 3.06 2.17 5.52
CA HIS A 67 2.28 0.96 5.66
C HIS A 67 3.02 -0.28 5.08
N ALA A 68 3.52 -0.19 3.85
CA ALA A 68 4.18 -1.30 3.16
C ALA A 68 5.53 -1.69 3.80
N PHE A 69 6.31 -0.72 4.25
CA PHE A 69 7.56 -0.96 4.99
C PHE A 69 7.33 -1.17 6.48
N ARG A 70 6.08 -1.11 6.96
CA ARG A 70 5.72 -1.24 8.38
C ARG A 70 6.51 -0.30 9.29
N ILE A 71 6.93 0.85 8.76
CA ILE A 71 7.59 1.91 9.51
C ILE A 71 6.49 2.68 10.21
N ASN A 72 5.94 2.10 11.28
CA ASN A 72 5.03 2.81 12.15
C ASN A 72 5.24 2.34 13.61
N PRO A 73 5.60 3.24 14.55
CA PRO A 73 5.74 2.87 15.95
C PRO A 73 4.42 2.45 16.63
N GLY A 74 3.26 2.68 15.99
CA GLY A 74 1.93 2.39 16.54
C GLY A 74 1.17 1.20 15.91
N PHE A 75 1.70 0.55 14.87
CA PHE A 75 1.02 -0.57 14.19
C PHE A 75 1.77 -1.87 14.50
N SER A 76 1.70 -2.29 15.77
CA SER A 76 2.44 -3.46 16.25
C SER A 76 2.02 -4.71 15.47
N LYS A 77 2.97 -5.64 15.26
CA LYS A 77 2.70 -7.00 14.75
C LYS A 77 1.50 -7.67 15.44
N GLU A 78 1.27 -7.31 16.68
CA GLU A 78 0.18 -7.78 17.53
C GLU A 78 -1.21 -7.39 17.00
N TRP A 79 -1.41 -6.15 16.52
CA TRP A 79 -2.67 -5.76 15.88
C TRP A 79 -2.90 -6.56 14.60
N GLU A 80 -1.83 -6.79 13.84
CA GLU A 80 -1.87 -7.51 12.57
C GLU A 80 -2.19 -9.00 12.77
N GLU A 81 -1.60 -9.64 13.79
CA GLU A 81 -1.94 -11.00 14.22
C GLU A 81 -3.37 -11.10 14.75
N LYS A 82 -3.83 -10.10 15.53
CA LYS A 82 -5.19 -10.09 16.08
C LYS A 82 -6.23 -9.96 14.98
N LYS A 83 -5.99 -9.12 13.97
CA LYS A 83 -6.86 -8.99 12.80
C LYS A 83 -6.83 -10.23 11.92
N LEU A 84 -5.66 -10.85 11.74
CA LEU A 84 -5.57 -12.09 10.99
C LEU A 84 -6.35 -13.23 11.67
N LYS A 85 -6.25 -13.35 13.00
CA LYS A 85 -7.07 -14.29 13.78
C LYS A 85 -8.56 -14.03 13.58
N GLN A 86 -9.00 -12.78 13.71
CA GLN A 86 -10.41 -12.42 13.47
C GLN A 86 -10.90 -12.83 12.08
N PHE A 87 -10.12 -12.56 11.02
CA PHE A 87 -10.51 -12.92 9.66
C PHE A 87 -10.65 -14.44 9.46
N LEU A 88 -9.71 -15.23 10.00
CA LEU A 88 -9.77 -16.69 9.91
C LEU A 88 -10.98 -17.25 10.67
N GLU A 89 -11.27 -16.69 11.84
CA GLU A 89 -12.39 -17.07 12.70
C GLU A 89 -13.75 -16.68 12.07
N GLU A 90 -13.80 -15.55 11.35
CA GLU A 90 -14.97 -15.14 10.53
C GLU A 90 -15.19 -16.06 9.32
N GLU A 91 -14.13 -16.48 8.63
CA GLU A 91 -14.25 -17.42 7.52
C GLU A 91 -14.71 -18.80 8.00
N GLU A 92 -14.15 -19.29 9.11
CA GLU A 92 -14.56 -20.57 9.73
C GLU A 92 -16.03 -20.54 10.18
N ASN A 93 -16.46 -19.47 10.85
CA ASN A 93 -17.87 -19.29 11.25
C ASN A 93 -18.81 -19.16 10.05
N LYS A 94 -18.37 -18.50 8.97
CA LYS A 94 -19.17 -18.46 7.73
C LYS A 94 -19.31 -19.86 7.14
N GLN A 95 -18.22 -20.62 7.04
CA GLN A 95 -18.23 -21.97 6.48
C GLN A 95 -19.18 -22.89 7.27
N GLN A 96 -19.14 -22.85 8.60
CA GLN A 96 -20.03 -23.63 9.48
C GLN A 96 -21.51 -23.21 9.42
N ARG A 97 -21.82 -22.00 8.97
CA ARG A 97 -23.20 -21.49 8.86
C ARG A 97 -23.88 -21.94 7.55
N TRP A 98 -23.11 -22.43 6.57
CA TRP A 98 -23.61 -22.91 5.28
C TRP A 98 -23.59 -24.43 5.15
N GLU A 99 -23.20 -25.15 6.22
CA GLU A 99 -23.33 -26.60 6.40
C GLU A 99 -24.46 -26.91 7.39
#